data_AF-A0A2V8K386-F1
#
_entry.id   AF-A0A2V8K386-F1
#
_cell.length_a   1.000
_cell.length_b   1.000
_cell.length_c   1.000
_cell.angle_alpha   90.00
_cell.angle_beta   90.00
_cell.angle_gamma   90.00
#
_symmetry.space_group_name_H-M   'P 1'
#
loop_
_entity.id
_entity.type
_entity.pdbx_description
1 polymer ?
#
loop_
_entity_poly.entity_id
_entity_poly.type
_entity_poly.pdbx_seq_one_letter_code
_entity_poly.pdbx_strand_id
1 'polypeptide(L)'
;MVRDKYDLNTNKDPGIGGPLPILSNDPKMDLQGFRSFRDDWGIEWGLFFEGFDGLTPQRASRIDTSLAAPLGNLPFPFAADMPSLAARNLVRGWRLSLPSGQALAERLGEKSLSEDELKLGGGKLRLSDISDAYLKNAPLWFYILAEAASRGNGGATLGPVGSRIVMETIVGLMWGDGHSFLRQNPNWTPHEKPFGMTQFIKFAQSD
;
A
#
# COMPACT_ATOMS: atom_id res chain seq x y z
N MET A 1 -2.94 1.94 -2.35
CA MET A 1 -3.92 0.89 -2.01
C MET A 1 -3.91 -0.17 -3.11
N VAL A 2 -4.41 -1.37 -2.89
CA VAL A 2 -4.46 -2.42 -3.93
C VAL A 2 -5.72 -2.31 -4.80
N ARG A 3 -5.64 -2.78 -6.04
CA ARG A 3 -6.83 -3.02 -6.89
C ARG A 3 -7.51 -4.32 -6.47
N ASP A 4 -8.74 -4.55 -6.92
CA ASP A 4 -9.41 -5.84 -6.66
C ASP A 4 -8.76 -7.00 -7.44
N LYS A 5 -8.19 -6.69 -8.62
CA LYS A 5 -7.58 -7.63 -9.54
C LYS A 5 -6.53 -6.96 -10.43
N TYR A 6 -5.63 -7.78 -10.99
CA TYR A 6 -4.61 -7.35 -11.96
C TYR A 6 -4.51 -8.35 -13.11
N ASP A 7 -4.35 -7.86 -14.33
CA ASP A 7 -3.85 -8.68 -15.44
C ASP A 7 -2.33 -8.88 -15.25
N LEU A 8 -1.84 -10.13 -15.23
CA LEU A 8 -0.40 -10.38 -15.18
C LEU A 8 0.25 -10.26 -16.55
N ASN A 9 -0.49 -10.58 -17.61
CA ASN A 9 -0.07 -10.54 -19.00
C ASN A 9 -1.28 -10.33 -19.91
N THR A 10 -1.02 -10.10 -21.20
CA THR A 10 -2.05 -9.90 -22.23
C THR A 10 -2.69 -11.19 -22.75
N ASN A 11 -2.22 -12.38 -22.33
CA ASN A 11 -2.82 -13.65 -22.70
C ASN A 11 -4.28 -13.72 -22.22
N LYS A 12 -5.15 -14.27 -23.07
CA LYS A 12 -6.59 -14.44 -22.84
C LYS A 12 -7.01 -15.90 -22.68
N ASP A 13 -6.06 -16.83 -22.62
CA ASP A 13 -6.33 -18.25 -22.38
C ASP A 13 -7.06 -18.46 -21.04
N PRO A 14 -8.26 -19.06 -21.05
CA PRO A 14 -9.01 -19.31 -19.81
C PRO A 14 -8.22 -20.18 -18.82
N GLY A 15 -8.01 -19.68 -17.61
CA GLY A 15 -7.32 -20.41 -16.52
C GLY A 15 -5.81 -20.10 -16.39
N ILE A 16 -5.25 -19.35 -17.33
CA ILE A 16 -3.85 -18.91 -17.35
C ILE A 16 -3.76 -17.38 -17.56
N GLY A 17 -4.63 -16.83 -18.42
CA GLY A 17 -4.71 -15.42 -18.78
C GLY A 17 -5.93 -14.69 -18.19
N GLY A 18 -5.87 -13.35 -18.24
CA GLY A 18 -6.91 -12.43 -17.74
C GLY A 18 -6.71 -11.92 -16.31
N PRO A 19 -7.64 -11.08 -15.81
CA PRO A 19 -7.48 -10.41 -14.53
C PRO A 19 -7.61 -11.38 -13.36
N LEU A 20 -6.54 -11.51 -12.57
CA LEU A 20 -6.51 -12.35 -11.37
C LEU A 20 -6.86 -11.53 -10.12
N PRO A 21 -7.77 -12.02 -9.26
CA PRO A 21 -8.12 -11.33 -8.02
C PRO A 21 -6.93 -11.30 -7.05
N ILE A 22 -6.83 -10.26 -6.23
CA ILE A 22 -5.77 -10.20 -5.21
C ILE A 22 -5.91 -11.26 -4.13
N LEU A 23 -7.15 -11.65 -3.83
CA LEU A 23 -7.55 -12.63 -2.82
C LEU A 23 -8.86 -13.27 -3.29
N SER A 24 -8.98 -14.58 -3.17
CA SER A 24 -10.22 -15.30 -3.48
C SER A 24 -10.42 -16.53 -2.57
N ASN A 25 -11.60 -17.15 -2.65
CA ASN A 25 -11.87 -18.41 -1.94
C ASN A 25 -11.22 -19.63 -2.61
N ASP A 26 -10.80 -19.51 -3.87
CA ASP A 26 -9.94 -20.50 -4.52
C ASP A 26 -8.51 -19.94 -4.58
N PRO A 27 -7.66 -20.27 -3.60
CA PRO A 27 -6.29 -19.76 -3.59
C PRO A 27 -5.49 -20.26 -4.79
N LYS A 28 -5.95 -21.20 -5.62
CA LYS A 28 -5.17 -21.59 -6.83
C LYS A 28 -5.26 -20.54 -7.96
N MET A 29 -6.20 -19.61 -7.85
CA MET A 29 -6.58 -18.66 -8.90
C MET A 29 -6.64 -17.21 -8.38
N ASP A 30 -5.72 -16.84 -7.49
CA ASP A 30 -5.57 -15.46 -7.00
C ASP A 30 -4.10 -15.03 -6.90
N LEU A 31 -3.85 -13.80 -6.43
CA LEU A 31 -2.49 -13.27 -6.22
C LEU A 31 -2.06 -13.36 -4.75
N GLN A 32 -2.68 -14.21 -3.94
CA GLN A 32 -2.29 -14.41 -2.56
C GLN A 32 -0.88 -15.04 -2.50
N GLY A 33 -0.04 -14.49 -1.60
CA GLY A 33 1.30 -15.04 -1.34
C GLY A 33 1.30 -16.33 -0.50
N PHE A 34 2.46 -16.66 0.07
CA PHE A 34 2.69 -17.86 0.90
C PHE A 34 2.53 -19.20 0.17
N ARG A 35 2.70 -19.19 -1.14
CA ARG A 35 2.82 -20.39 -1.98
C ARG A 35 3.75 -20.09 -3.15
N SER A 36 4.24 -21.14 -3.81
CA SER A 36 4.97 -20.97 -5.07
C SER A 36 4.10 -20.27 -6.09
N PHE A 37 4.72 -19.36 -6.85
CA PHE A 37 4.12 -18.80 -8.04
C PHE A 37 3.91 -19.93 -9.06
N ARG A 38 2.83 -19.88 -9.85
CA ARG A 38 2.58 -20.94 -10.82
C ARG A 38 3.53 -20.80 -12.00
N ASP A 39 4.07 -21.93 -12.44
CA ASP A 39 5.05 -21.97 -13.55
C ASP A 39 4.43 -21.62 -14.91
N ASP A 40 3.10 -21.67 -15.01
CA ASP A 40 2.33 -21.27 -16.20
C ASP A 40 1.95 -19.78 -16.20
N TRP A 41 2.29 -19.02 -15.16
CA TRP A 41 2.05 -17.58 -15.10
C TRP A 41 3.29 -16.79 -15.56
N GLY A 42 3.07 -15.83 -16.45
CA GLY A 42 4.10 -14.88 -16.90
C GLY A 42 3.71 -13.45 -16.53
N ILE A 43 4.69 -12.65 -16.12
CA ILE A 43 4.51 -11.22 -15.85
C ILE A 43 4.95 -10.42 -17.07
N GLU A 44 4.03 -9.63 -17.62
CA GLU A 44 4.31 -8.67 -18.68
C GLU A 44 4.54 -7.29 -18.05
N TRP A 45 5.81 -6.90 -17.88
CA TRP A 45 6.19 -5.73 -17.09
C TRP A 45 5.61 -4.40 -17.58
N GLY A 46 5.25 -4.28 -18.86
CA GLY A 46 4.57 -3.09 -19.39
C GLY A 46 3.16 -2.85 -18.81
N LEU A 47 2.57 -3.86 -18.17
CA LEU A 47 1.34 -3.73 -17.41
C LEU A 47 1.56 -3.14 -16.01
N PHE A 48 2.81 -2.94 -15.56
CA PHE A 48 3.14 -2.46 -14.20
C PHE A 48 4.04 -1.23 -14.18
N PHE A 49 4.89 -1.05 -15.19
CA PHE A 49 5.85 0.05 -15.27
C PHE A 49 5.78 0.77 -16.61
N GLU A 50 6.01 2.08 -16.59
CA GLU A 50 6.14 2.87 -17.81
C GLU A 50 7.45 2.56 -18.53
N GLY A 51 7.54 2.91 -19.82
CA GLY A 51 8.75 2.73 -20.62
C GLY A 51 8.89 1.36 -21.29
N PHE A 52 7.81 0.58 -21.33
CA PHE A 52 7.63 -0.60 -22.17
C PHE A 52 6.58 -0.29 -23.23
N ASP A 53 6.87 -0.61 -24.49
CA ASP A 53 6.02 -0.21 -25.62
C ASP A 53 4.69 -0.96 -25.64
N GLY A 54 3.63 -0.27 -26.08
CA GLY A 54 2.34 -0.89 -26.39
C GLY A 54 1.41 -1.17 -25.20
N LEU A 55 1.83 -0.90 -23.95
CA LEU A 55 1.02 -1.18 -22.76
C LEU A 55 0.90 0.03 -21.82
N THR A 56 -0.25 0.12 -21.14
CA THR A 56 -0.50 1.13 -20.10
C THR A 56 -0.44 0.47 -18.72
N PRO A 57 0.38 0.99 -17.78
CA PRO A 57 0.48 0.41 -16.46
C PRO A 57 -0.81 0.42 -15.64
N GLN A 58 -1.11 -0.71 -15.00
CA GLN A 58 -2.19 -0.91 -14.04
C GLN A 58 -1.79 -0.37 -12.67
N ARG A 59 -1.73 0.96 -12.56
CA ARG A 59 -1.37 1.64 -11.30
C ARG A 59 -2.24 1.16 -10.14
N ALA A 60 -1.63 1.08 -8.96
CA ALA A 60 -2.33 0.76 -7.73
C ALA A 60 -3.46 1.76 -7.43
N SER A 61 -4.49 1.35 -6.70
CA SER A 61 -5.58 2.25 -6.28
C SER A 61 -5.06 3.37 -5.38
N ARG A 62 -5.73 4.53 -5.43
CA ARG A 62 -5.43 5.67 -4.53
C ARG A 62 -5.48 5.22 -3.07
N ILE A 63 -4.59 5.76 -2.25
CA ILE A 63 -4.59 5.57 -0.81
C ILE A 63 -5.66 6.50 -0.23
N ASP A 64 -6.78 5.94 0.18
CA ASP A 64 -7.86 6.65 0.84
C ASP A 64 -8.52 5.77 1.89
N THR A 65 -9.60 6.27 2.49
CA THR A 65 -10.37 5.58 3.54
C THR A 65 -11.31 4.50 3.02
N SER A 66 -11.24 4.19 1.73
CA SER A 66 -11.97 3.09 1.08
C SER A 66 -11.02 1.93 0.82
N LEU A 67 -11.53 0.71 0.91
CA LEU A 67 -10.76 -0.50 0.67
C LEU A 67 -11.33 -1.27 -0.51
N ALA A 68 -10.44 -1.96 -1.22
CA ALA A 68 -10.79 -2.98 -2.21
C ALA A 68 -11.75 -4.00 -1.57
N ALA A 69 -12.77 -4.43 -2.31
CA ALA A 69 -13.84 -5.29 -1.79
C ALA A 69 -13.30 -6.60 -1.15
N PRO A 70 -12.28 -7.28 -1.72
CA PRO A 70 -11.70 -8.48 -1.12
C PRO A 70 -11.09 -8.26 0.28
N LEU A 71 -10.77 -7.02 0.67
CA LEU A 71 -10.20 -6.71 1.97
C LEU A 71 -11.26 -6.54 3.08
N GLY A 72 -12.53 -6.34 2.69
CA GLY A 72 -13.66 -6.26 3.62
C GLY A 72 -14.11 -7.64 4.12
N ASN A 73 -13.91 -8.67 3.28
CA ASN A 73 -14.25 -10.06 3.59
C ASN A 73 -13.13 -10.98 3.11
N LEU A 74 -12.10 -11.12 3.94
CA LEU A 74 -10.91 -11.92 3.64
C LEU A 74 -11.25 -13.42 3.56
N PRO A 75 -10.70 -14.16 2.58
CA PRO A 75 -10.95 -15.60 2.44
C PRO A 75 -10.25 -16.43 3.53
N PHE A 76 -10.63 -17.70 3.68
CA PHE A 76 -9.91 -18.66 4.54
C PHE A 76 -8.43 -18.80 4.08
N PRO A 77 -7.43 -18.95 4.98
CA PRO A 77 -7.50 -19.11 6.45
C PRO A 77 -7.66 -17.79 7.22
N PHE A 78 -7.74 -16.66 6.52
CA PHE A 78 -7.89 -15.36 7.17
C PHE A 78 -9.31 -15.11 7.68
N ALA A 79 -10.32 -15.91 7.31
CA ALA A 79 -11.71 -15.64 7.71
C ALA A 79 -12.05 -15.94 9.19
N ALA A 80 -11.18 -16.64 9.94
CA ALA A 80 -11.57 -17.31 11.19
C ALA A 80 -12.38 -16.47 12.19
N ASP A 81 -11.87 -15.31 12.66
CA ASP A 81 -12.56 -14.51 13.68
C ASP A 81 -12.85 -13.05 13.27
N MET A 82 -12.12 -12.53 12.28
CA MET A 82 -12.19 -11.12 11.90
C MET A 82 -11.87 -10.99 10.42
N PRO A 83 -12.85 -11.19 9.53
CA PRO A 83 -12.62 -11.23 8.08
C PRO A 83 -12.33 -9.84 7.50
N SER A 84 -12.54 -8.75 8.24
CA SER A 84 -12.24 -7.39 7.76
C SER A 84 -10.80 -6.98 8.08
N LEU A 85 -10.02 -6.63 7.05
CA LEU A 85 -8.68 -6.06 7.21
C LEU A 85 -8.72 -4.75 8.00
N ALA A 86 -9.73 -3.90 7.78
CA ALA A 86 -9.89 -2.65 8.53
C ALA A 86 -10.05 -2.94 10.02
N ALA A 87 -10.95 -3.86 10.38
CA ALA A 87 -11.15 -4.26 11.78
C ALA A 87 -9.85 -4.79 12.40
N ARG A 88 -9.09 -5.62 11.66
CA ARG A 88 -7.80 -6.14 12.11
C ARG A 88 -6.80 -5.04 12.39
N ASN A 89 -6.67 -4.09 11.49
CA ASN A 89 -5.71 -3.00 11.62
C ASN A 89 -6.07 -2.10 12.81
N LEU A 90 -7.36 -1.79 13.00
CA LEU A 90 -7.84 -0.99 14.13
C LEU A 90 -7.60 -1.72 15.46
N VAL A 91 -7.98 -2.99 15.57
CA VAL A 91 -7.77 -3.79 16.80
C VAL A 91 -6.29 -3.99 17.08
N ARG A 92 -5.47 -4.22 16.05
CA ARG A 92 -4.01 -4.33 16.21
C ARG A 92 -3.43 -3.01 16.71
N GLY A 93 -3.83 -1.88 16.14
CA GLY A 93 -3.38 -0.56 16.58
C GLY A 93 -3.73 -0.30 18.05
N TRP A 94 -4.95 -0.64 18.46
CA TRP A 94 -5.37 -0.56 19.86
C TRP A 94 -4.56 -1.47 20.78
N ARG A 95 -4.35 -2.75 20.41
CA ARG A 95 -3.56 -3.72 21.19
C ARG A 95 -2.10 -3.32 21.35
N LEU A 96 -1.53 -2.67 20.33
CA LEU A 96 -0.17 -2.13 20.36
C LEU A 96 -0.11 -0.74 21.03
N SER A 97 -1.23 -0.24 21.54
CA SER A 97 -1.35 1.08 22.16
C SER A 97 -0.77 2.19 21.29
N LEU A 98 -1.03 2.13 19.97
CA LEU A 98 -0.62 3.17 19.06
C LEU A 98 -1.30 4.50 19.45
N PRO A 99 -0.59 5.64 19.35
CA PRO A 99 -1.19 6.94 19.59
C PRO A 99 -2.29 7.23 18.56
N SER A 100 -3.11 8.25 18.82
CA SER A 100 -3.99 8.78 17.77
C SER A 100 -3.16 9.44 16.67
N GLY A 101 -3.76 9.55 15.48
CA GLY A 101 -3.13 10.26 14.37
C GLY A 101 -2.85 11.73 14.67
N GLN A 102 -3.79 12.42 15.33
CA GLN A 102 -3.61 13.80 15.76
C GLN A 102 -2.46 13.94 16.76
N ALA A 103 -2.38 13.06 17.77
CA ALA A 103 -1.32 13.11 18.77
C ALA A 103 0.06 12.87 18.16
N LEU A 104 0.17 11.97 17.18
CA LEU A 104 1.43 11.74 16.47
C LEU A 104 1.78 12.91 15.55
N ALA A 105 0.81 13.50 14.83
CA ALA A 105 1.03 14.68 14.01
C ALA A 105 1.61 15.83 14.84
N GLU A 106 1.00 16.14 15.99
CA GLU A 106 1.47 17.16 16.93
C GLU A 106 2.91 16.86 17.40
N ARG A 107 3.20 15.60 17.75
CA ARG A 107 4.54 15.19 18.20
C ARG A 107 5.61 15.32 17.11
N LEU A 108 5.22 15.22 15.85
CA LEU A 108 6.08 15.39 14.67
C LEU A 108 6.18 16.86 14.23
N GLY A 109 5.42 17.78 14.84
CA GLY A 109 5.33 19.18 14.44
C GLY A 109 4.47 19.42 13.20
N GLU A 110 3.66 18.43 12.81
CA GLU A 110 2.74 18.51 11.68
C GLU A 110 1.39 19.04 12.12
N LYS A 111 0.71 19.78 11.24
CA LYS A 111 -0.67 20.22 11.50
C LYS A 111 -1.59 19.01 11.50
N SER A 112 -2.36 18.79 12.56
CA SER A 112 -3.38 17.73 12.59
C SER A 112 -4.42 17.87 11.47
N LEU A 113 -4.97 16.74 11.01
CA LEU A 113 -6.13 16.74 10.10
C LEU A 113 -7.33 17.38 10.79
N SER A 114 -8.07 18.17 10.04
CA SER A 114 -9.37 18.70 10.44
C SER A 114 -10.46 17.63 10.32
N GLU A 115 -11.61 17.84 10.97
CA GLU A 115 -12.77 16.95 10.85
C GLU A 115 -13.26 16.81 9.40
N ASP A 116 -13.06 17.82 8.57
CA ASP A 116 -13.41 17.77 7.14
C ASP A 116 -12.44 16.95 6.29
N GLU A 117 -11.25 16.68 6.81
CA GLU A 117 -10.28 15.77 6.21
C GLU A 117 -10.45 14.32 6.73
N LEU A 118 -10.97 14.14 7.95
CA LEU A 118 -11.23 12.84 8.59
C LEU A 118 -12.56 12.22 8.14
N LYS A 119 -12.71 12.01 6.84
CA LYS A 119 -13.94 11.47 6.23
C LYS A 119 -13.85 9.98 5.92
N LEU A 120 -15.00 9.31 5.90
CA LEU A 120 -15.17 7.91 5.49
C LEU A 120 -16.45 7.70 4.69
N GLY A 121 -16.68 6.46 4.24
CA GLY A 121 -17.88 6.11 3.46
C GLY A 121 -17.95 6.82 2.10
N GLY A 122 -16.80 6.99 1.43
CA GLY A 122 -16.70 7.75 0.18
C GLY A 122 -16.85 9.26 0.37
N GLY A 123 -16.42 9.79 1.53
CA GLY A 123 -16.46 11.22 1.81
C GLY A 123 -17.79 11.72 2.39
N LYS A 124 -18.73 10.82 2.71
CA LYS A 124 -20.10 11.14 3.11
C LYS A 124 -20.29 11.34 4.62
N LEU A 125 -19.39 10.76 5.41
CA LEU A 125 -19.44 10.81 6.88
C LEU A 125 -18.11 11.37 7.38
N ARG A 126 -18.16 12.16 8.45
CA ARG A 126 -16.99 12.49 9.27
C ARG A 126 -16.78 11.40 10.30
N LEU A 127 -15.55 11.22 10.76
CA LEU A 127 -15.24 10.24 11.82
C LEU A 127 -16.00 10.57 13.11
N SER A 128 -16.16 11.85 13.43
CA SER A 128 -16.95 12.35 14.56
C SER A 128 -18.42 11.93 14.50
N ASP A 129 -18.99 11.71 13.32
CA ASP A 129 -20.39 11.29 13.16
C ASP A 129 -20.63 9.87 13.70
N ILE A 130 -19.57 9.07 13.85
CA ILE A 130 -19.64 7.75 14.51
C ILE A 130 -19.65 7.92 16.03
N SER A 131 -18.78 8.77 16.57
CA SER A 131 -18.67 9.05 18.00
C SER A 131 -17.77 10.26 18.25
N ASP A 132 -18.19 11.13 19.18
CA ASP A 132 -17.40 12.25 19.68
C ASP A 132 -16.07 11.82 20.31
N ALA A 133 -15.94 10.55 20.70
CA ALA A 133 -14.69 9.98 21.20
C ALA A 133 -13.53 10.11 20.21
N TYR A 134 -13.80 10.33 18.92
CA TYR A 134 -12.78 10.41 17.88
C TYR A 134 -12.31 11.83 17.52
N LEU A 135 -12.92 12.90 18.06
CA LEU A 135 -12.61 14.31 17.71
C LEU A 135 -11.12 14.69 17.87
N LYS A 136 -10.39 14.03 18.77
CA LYS A 136 -8.92 14.19 18.93
C LYS A 136 -8.21 12.85 19.04
N ASN A 137 -8.87 11.79 18.62
CA ASN A 137 -8.45 10.42 18.90
C ASN A 137 -8.67 9.48 17.71
N ALA A 138 -8.47 9.98 16.49
CA ALA A 138 -8.62 9.16 15.30
C ALA A 138 -7.57 8.03 15.32
N PRO A 139 -7.96 6.75 15.12
CA PRO A 139 -7.01 5.65 15.07
C PRO A 139 -5.93 5.91 14.01
N LEU A 140 -4.65 5.76 14.38
CA LEU A 140 -3.52 6.18 13.53
C LEU A 140 -3.57 5.61 12.11
N TRP A 141 -3.94 4.33 11.96
CA TRP A 141 -4.03 3.71 10.63
C TRP A 141 -5.09 4.39 9.76
N PHE A 142 -6.27 4.68 10.30
CA PHE A 142 -7.32 5.43 9.59
C PHE A 142 -6.85 6.84 9.26
N TYR A 143 -6.23 7.53 10.22
CA TYR A 143 -5.71 8.88 10.04
C TYR A 143 -4.74 8.95 8.86
N ILE A 144 -3.79 8.01 8.75
CA ILE A 144 -2.82 7.97 7.64
C ILE A 144 -3.51 7.79 6.28
N LEU A 145 -4.59 7.01 6.21
CA LEU A 145 -5.36 6.85 4.97
C LEU A 145 -6.09 8.15 4.58
N ALA A 146 -6.74 8.80 5.56
CA ALA A 146 -7.38 10.10 5.36
C ALA A 146 -6.37 11.20 4.99
N GLU A 147 -5.18 11.16 5.60
CA GLU A 147 -4.06 12.07 5.32
C GLU A 147 -3.54 11.89 3.90
N ALA A 148 -3.38 10.65 3.44
CA ALA A 148 -2.98 10.37 2.07
C ALA A 148 -4.02 10.90 1.07
N ALA A 149 -5.31 10.68 1.33
CA ALA A 149 -6.40 11.17 0.47
C ALA A 149 -6.42 12.70 0.37
N SER A 150 -6.25 13.41 1.48
CA SER A 150 -6.37 14.87 1.56
C SER A 150 -5.08 15.61 1.21
N ARG A 151 -3.92 15.10 1.64
CA ARG A 151 -2.61 15.78 1.58
C ARG A 151 -1.55 15.03 0.78
N GLY A 152 -1.80 13.78 0.40
CA GLY A 152 -0.90 12.93 -0.40
C GLY A 152 -1.22 12.91 -1.89
N ASN A 153 -1.44 14.08 -2.50
CA ASN A 153 -1.80 14.21 -3.92
C ASN A 153 -3.04 13.37 -4.31
N GLY A 154 -4.11 13.48 -3.51
CA GLY A 154 -5.33 12.69 -3.69
C GLY A 154 -5.12 11.19 -3.44
N GLY A 155 -4.19 10.79 -2.58
CA GLY A 155 -3.85 9.39 -2.33
C GLY A 155 -2.87 8.76 -3.33
N ALA A 156 -2.21 9.55 -4.18
CA ALA A 156 -1.11 9.05 -5.00
C ALA A 156 0.16 8.78 -4.16
N THR A 157 0.31 9.48 -3.04
CA THR A 157 1.38 9.29 -2.05
C THR A 157 0.80 9.25 -0.64
N LEU A 158 1.62 8.87 0.34
CA LEU A 158 1.28 9.12 1.75
C LEU A 158 1.31 10.62 2.04
N GLY A 159 0.64 11.01 3.13
CA GLY A 159 0.75 12.36 3.69
C GLY A 159 1.99 12.51 4.59
N PRO A 160 2.18 13.68 5.22
CA PRO A 160 3.36 13.98 6.03
C PRO A 160 3.62 12.95 7.13
N VAL A 161 2.63 12.64 7.98
CA VAL A 161 2.79 11.68 9.10
C VAL A 161 3.07 10.29 8.58
N GLY A 162 2.27 9.80 7.62
CA GLY A 162 2.44 8.46 7.05
C GLY A 162 3.81 8.29 6.38
N SER A 163 4.24 9.30 5.60
CA SER A 163 5.54 9.29 4.92
C SER A 163 6.69 9.32 5.92
N ARG A 164 6.58 10.13 6.99
CA ARG A 164 7.59 10.23 8.04
C ARG A 164 7.85 8.87 8.70
N ILE A 165 6.78 8.15 9.08
CA ILE A 165 6.87 6.81 9.68
C ILE A 165 7.64 5.86 8.76
N VAL A 166 7.25 5.79 7.48
CA VAL A 166 7.86 4.87 6.51
C VAL A 166 9.31 5.25 6.25
N MET A 167 9.59 6.52 5.97
CA MET A 167 10.92 6.98 5.61
C MET A 167 11.91 6.90 6.77
N GLU A 168 11.52 7.31 7.99
CA GLU A 168 12.39 7.20 9.16
C GLU A 168 12.68 5.73 9.51
N THR A 169 11.72 4.83 9.29
CA THR A 169 11.94 3.39 9.45
C THR A 169 12.96 2.86 8.45
N ILE A 170 12.77 3.12 7.15
CA ILE A 170 13.66 2.63 6.09
C ILE A 170 15.07 3.22 6.23
N VAL A 171 15.18 4.53 6.43
CA VAL A 171 16.47 5.20 6.64
C VAL A 171 17.12 4.72 7.93
N GLY A 172 16.37 4.56 9.02
CA GLY A 172 16.88 4.04 10.27
C GLY A 172 17.46 2.62 10.14
N LEU A 173 16.78 1.74 9.40
CA LEU A 173 17.29 0.39 9.10
C LEU A 173 18.59 0.44 8.29
N MET A 174 18.64 1.22 7.21
CA MET A 174 19.85 1.32 6.38
C MET A 174 21.02 1.97 7.14
N TRP A 175 20.76 2.99 7.97
CA TRP A 175 21.79 3.64 8.77
C TRP A 175 22.31 2.72 9.88
N GLY A 176 21.40 1.97 10.52
CA GLY A 176 21.71 1.03 11.59
C GLY A 176 22.51 -0.18 11.11
N ASP A 177 22.32 -0.60 9.85
CA ASP A 177 23.05 -1.72 9.26
C ASP A 177 24.49 -1.32 8.89
N GLY A 178 25.45 -2.00 9.51
CA GLY A 178 26.88 -1.90 9.23
C GLY A 178 27.24 -2.19 7.78
N HIS A 179 26.51 -3.10 7.12
CA HIS A 179 26.79 -3.60 5.77
C HIS A 179 25.97 -2.91 4.68
N SER A 180 25.13 -1.93 5.03
CA SER A 180 24.35 -1.23 4.02
C SER A 180 25.25 -0.47 3.04
N PHE A 181 24.84 -0.39 1.77
CA PHE A 181 25.56 0.40 0.78
C PHE A 181 25.67 1.88 1.18
N LEU A 182 24.68 2.43 1.89
CA LEU A 182 24.75 3.80 2.41
C LEU A 182 25.91 4.01 3.38
N ARG A 183 26.32 2.98 4.11
CA ARG A 183 27.42 3.03 5.08
C ARG A 183 28.75 2.60 4.47
N GLN A 184 28.73 1.55 3.65
CA GLN A 184 29.92 0.99 3.01
C GLN A 184 30.45 1.87 1.87
N ASN A 185 29.55 2.51 1.12
CA ASN A 185 29.90 3.40 0.02
C ASN A 185 28.89 4.57 -0.09
N PRO A 186 29.03 5.62 0.75
CA PRO A 186 28.08 6.73 0.80
C PRO A 186 27.93 7.51 -0.52
N ASN A 187 28.93 7.43 -1.39
CA ASN A 187 28.93 8.08 -2.71
C ASN A 187 28.47 7.14 -3.83
N TRP A 188 28.06 5.91 -3.51
CA TRP A 188 27.60 4.95 -4.49
C TRP A 188 26.42 5.51 -5.28
N THR A 189 26.43 5.24 -6.58
CA THR A 189 25.35 5.65 -7.45
C THR A 189 25.22 4.67 -8.62
N PRO A 190 24.01 4.40 -9.12
CA PRO A 190 23.84 3.58 -10.31
C PRO A 190 24.60 4.17 -11.50
N HIS A 191 25.12 3.31 -12.38
CA HIS A 191 25.91 3.71 -13.55
C HIS A 191 25.11 4.58 -14.53
N GLU A 192 23.81 4.33 -14.67
CA GLU A 192 22.89 5.15 -15.47
C GLU A 192 21.96 5.96 -14.58
N LYS A 193 21.52 7.13 -15.02
CA LYS A 193 20.55 7.97 -14.29
C LYS A 193 19.56 8.61 -15.27
N PRO A 194 18.24 8.61 -14.97
CA PRO A 194 17.61 7.98 -13.81
C PRO A 194 17.58 6.44 -13.93
N PHE A 195 17.91 5.74 -12.84
CA PHE A 195 17.79 4.28 -12.75
C PHE A 195 16.65 3.91 -11.80
N GLY A 196 15.49 3.62 -12.37
CA GLY A 196 14.31 3.15 -11.66
C GLY A 196 14.01 1.68 -11.95
N MET A 197 12.82 1.23 -11.54
CA MET A 197 12.37 -0.14 -11.77
C MET A 197 12.36 -0.53 -13.26
N THR A 198 12.00 0.39 -14.15
CA THR A 198 12.03 0.16 -15.61
C THR A 198 13.45 -0.18 -16.09
N GLN A 199 14.46 0.61 -15.69
CA GLN A 199 15.85 0.35 -16.05
C GLN A 199 16.35 -0.95 -15.44
N PHE A 200 16.01 -1.22 -14.17
CA PHE A 200 16.37 -2.47 -13.51
C PHE A 200 15.82 -3.71 -14.24
N ILE A 201 14.54 -3.67 -14.65
CA ILE A 201 13.92 -4.78 -15.38
C ILE A 201 14.58 -4.95 -16.75
N LYS A 202 14.82 -3.86 -17.49
CA LYS A 202 15.49 -3.91 -18.79
C LYS A 202 16.91 -4.50 -18.68
N PHE A 203 17.64 -4.09 -17.65
CA PHE A 203 18.97 -4.63 -17.32
C PHE A 203 18.91 -6.14 -17.03
N ALA A 204 17.97 -6.58 -16.18
CA ALA A 204 17.82 -7.99 -15.82
C ALA A 204 17.33 -8.89 -16.99
N GLN A 205 16.76 -8.30 -18.05
CA GLN A 205 16.32 -9.01 -19.25
C GLN A 205 17.36 -9.01 -20.37
N SER A 206 18.40 -8.19 -20.28
CA SER A 206 19.49 -8.15 -21.28
C SER A 206 20.60 -9.16 -21.01
N ASP A 207 20.65 -9.72 -19.79
CA ASP A 207 21.54 -10.81 -19.37
C ASP A 207 20.91 -12.19 -19.61
#